data_AF-A0A4S1M6N5-F1
#
_entry.id   AF-A0A4S1M6N5-F1
#
_cell.length_a   1.000
_cell.length_b   1.000
_cell.length_c   1.000
_cell.angle_alpha   90.00
_cell.angle_beta   90.00
_cell.angle_gamma   90.00
#
_symmetry.space_group_name_H-M   'P 1'
#
loop_
_entity.id
_entity.type
_entity.pdbx_description
1 polymer ?
#
loop_
_entity_poly.entity_id
_entity_poly.type
_entity_poly.pdbx_seq_one_letter_code
_entity_poly.pdbx_strand_id
1 'polypeptide(L)'
;MHAWSLSLMQSPRLLQEAQAKLFPNLYNVYQNTVKSSSYQDWPLFIDPSKMDRRFDHPAWKNVPYYRSCHQAYLTMCEWLLSMAKASPMPQQTQKELVFYLKQTLDAYAPSNFPATNPEIFMRILEEGDQALTEGIARLFRDWQDLGPQEFFLSLTRPKGFNLGENLALTPGQVVLKNKLMELIQYEPVEKRVYQAPLLIVPPWINKYYVFDLSAHKSFVDWARKQGHTVFIISWVNPDASMKNTSFLDYLKEGLLPALDAACDITGAREVHGIGYCLGGNLLSIGAAHLKKQKKNLLASLSLLATIGDFSRMEDLGLFLGPEHVNTIKKSIEEEGYMDGYALALIFSFLRANNLIWSALVNKYFLGKDPFPLDFLHWNADPSSLPARMYLDFLEHVVQSDRFLTPEGITLEGQTFSFHDMDIPCFVMAAQRDHIAPWKSCFPFFQAAKGKKTFILATAGHIAGVINSPVKNKYSYFHLERYKDGITEEDWAQKAIEVKGSWWPFWHTWIVDIQSKQTDAPPLGNQKYPATQNAPGTYVLSGKNQQKTAKAT
;
A
#
# COMPACT_ATOMS: atom_id res chain seq x y z
N MET A 1 -13.43 24.29 3.75
CA MET A 1 -14.56 24.92 3.01
C MET A 1 -14.78 26.38 3.39
N HIS A 2 -15.07 26.74 4.65
CA HIS A 2 -15.27 28.15 5.06
C HIS A 2 -14.06 29.07 4.77
N ALA A 3 -12.85 28.61 5.09
CA ALA A 3 -11.62 29.37 4.76
C ALA A 3 -11.42 29.54 3.24
N TRP A 4 -11.86 28.56 2.43
CA TRP A 4 -11.78 28.64 0.98
C TRP A 4 -12.77 29.66 0.42
N SER A 5 -14.03 29.68 0.89
CA SER A 5 -15.00 30.68 0.47
C SER A 5 -14.54 32.11 0.82
N LEU A 6 -13.94 32.30 1.99
CA LEU A 6 -13.36 33.59 2.38
C LEU A 6 -12.16 33.98 1.50
N SER A 7 -11.24 33.05 1.22
CA SER A 7 -10.09 33.26 0.34
C SER A 7 -10.51 33.67 -1.09
N LEU A 8 -11.56 33.03 -1.61
CA LEU A 8 -12.13 33.37 -2.91
C LEU A 8 -12.80 34.75 -2.92
N MET A 9 -13.57 35.09 -1.87
CA MET A 9 -14.17 36.42 -1.73
C MET A 9 -13.11 37.53 -1.65
N GLN A 10 -11.95 37.23 -1.06
CA GLN A 10 -10.81 38.14 -0.99
C GLN A 10 -10.00 38.22 -2.30
N SER A 11 -10.30 37.37 -3.29
CA SER A 11 -9.59 37.31 -4.58
C SER A 11 -10.54 37.47 -5.78
N PRO A 12 -11.17 38.65 -5.99
CA PRO A 12 -12.15 38.86 -7.07
C PRO A 12 -11.62 38.54 -8.47
N ARG A 13 -10.33 38.80 -8.72
CA ARG A 13 -9.67 38.49 -9.99
C ARG A 13 -9.61 36.99 -10.28
N LEU A 14 -9.34 36.18 -9.26
CA LEU A 14 -9.28 34.72 -9.39
C LEU A 14 -10.67 34.15 -9.69
N LEU A 15 -11.71 34.68 -9.03
CA LEU A 15 -13.11 34.35 -9.35
C LEU A 15 -13.46 34.71 -10.79
N GLN A 16 -13.08 35.90 -11.25
CA GLN A 16 -13.34 36.37 -12.61
C GLN A 16 -12.62 35.49 -13.65
N GLU A 17 -11.33 35.19 -13.45
CA GLU A 17 -10.55 34.31 -14.33
C GLU A 17 -11.11 32.88 -14.36
N ALA A 18 -11.57 32.36 -13.21
CA ALA A 18 -12.19 31.05 -13.11
C ALA A 18 -13.56 31.01 -13.82
N GLN A 19 -14.40 32.03 -13.63
CA GLN A 19 -15.70 32.15 -14.31
C GLN A 19 -15.55 32.29 -15.84
N ALA A 20 -14.55 33.06 -16.29
CA ALA A 20 -14.22 33.24 -17.69
C ALA A 20 -13.80 31.92 -18.39
N LYS A 21 -13.31 30.92 -17.63
CA LYS A 21 -13.04 29.57 -18.16
C LYS A 21 -14.28 28.66 -18.10
N LEU A 22 -15.07 28.73 -17.03
CA LEU A 22 -16.20 27.83 -16.81
C LEU A 22 -17.34 28.02 -17.83
N PHE A 23 -17.83 29.25 -17.99
CA PHE A 23 -19.02 29.52 -18.80
C PHE A 23 -18.82 29.14 -20.27
N PRO A 24 -17.71 29.51 -20.95
CA PRO A 24 -17.46 29.09 -22.32
C PRO A 24 -17.38 27.57 -22.46
N ASN A 25 -16.73 26.88 -21.51
CA ASN A 25 -16.59 25.43 -21.56
C ASN A 25 -17.94 24.72 -21.38
N LEU A 26 -18.75 25.11 -20.41
CA LEU A 26 -20.11 24.55 -20.23
C LEU A 26 -21.03 24.88 -21.41
N TYR A 27 -20.94 26.11 -21.94
CA TYR A 27 -21.69 26.50 -23.13
C TYR A 27 -21.27 25.70 -24.35
N ASN A 28 -19.97 25.42 -24.52
CA ASN A 28 -19.47 24.53 -25.56
C ASN A 28 -20.00 23.10 -25.38
N VAL A 29 -20.00 22.55 -24.16
CA VAL A 29 -20.62 21.25 -23.90
C VAL A 29 -22.08 21.26 -24.37
N TYR A 30 -22.88 22.24 -23.91
CA TYR A 30 -24.29 22.38 -24.29
C TYR A 30 -24.49 22.51 -25.81
N GLN A 31 -23.75 23.41 -26.47
CA GLN A 31 -23.86 23.62 -27.92
C GLN A 31 -23.57 22.33 -28.69
N ASN A 32 -22.54 21.57 -28.28
CA ASN A 32 -22.19 20.33 -28.95
C ASN A 32 -23.17 19.20 -28.65
N THR A 33 -23.79 19.16 -27.46
CA THR A 33 -24.94 18.28 -27.19
C THR A 33 -26.06 18.54 -28.17
N VAL A 34 -26.49 19.81 -28.31
CA VAL A 34 -27.59 20.20 -29.18
C VAL A 34 -27.26 19.93 -30.66
N LYS A 35 -26.03 20.25 -31.10
CA LYS A 35 -25.56 20.00 -32.47
C LYS A 35 -25.38 18.51 -32.78
N SER A 36 -25.01 17.68 -31.79
CA SER A 36 -24.79 16.24 -31.99
C SER A 36 -26.07 15.42 -32.28
N SER A 37 -27.25 16.04 -32.20
CA SER A 37 -28.48 15.52 -32.83
C SER A 37 -28.33 15.26 -34.35
N SER A 38 -27.26 15.80 -34.97
CA SER A 38 -26.89 15.59 -36.37
C SER A 38 -25.76 14.56 -36.62
N TYR A 39 -25.46 13.68 -35.66
CA TYR A 39 -24.43 12.60 -35.81
C TYR A 39 -23.00 13.08 -36.12
N GLN A 40 -22.63 14.32 -35.80
CA GLN A 40 -21.23 14.75 -35.85
C GLN A 40 -20.48 14.33 -34.59
N ASP A 41 -19.46 13.48 -34.76
CA ASP A 41 -18.42 13.21 -33.78
C ASP A 41 -17.65 14.50 -33.48
N TRP A 42 -17.91 15.12 -32.32
CA TRP A 42 -17.03 16.17 -31.78
C TRP A 42 -15.93 15.51 -30.91
N PRO A 43 -14.75 16.10 -30.72
CA PRO A 43 -13.70 15.55 -29.85
C PRO A 43 -13.99 15.81 -28.36
N LEU A 44 -13.56 14.95 -27.43
CA LEU A 44 -13.66 15.26 -25.98
C LEU A 44 -12.81 16.51 -25.67
N PHE A 45 -13.38 17.49 -24.96
CA PHE A 45 -12.67 18.72 -24.59
C PHE A 45 -11.69 18.47 -23.45
N ILE A 46 -12.10 17.61 -22.53
CA ILE A 46 -11.26 17.11 -21.43
C ILE A 46 -11.20 15.59 -21.61
N ASP A 47 -10.00 15.08 -21.90
CA ASP A 47 -9.76 13.64 -21.91
C ASP A 47 -9.76 13.16 -20.45
N PRO A 48 -10.64 12.23 -20.06
CA PRO A 48 -10.55 11.63 -18.74
C PRO A 48 -9.15 11.06 -18.53
N SER A 49 -8.68 11.12 -17.28
CA SER A 49 -7.49 10.37 -16.89
C SER A 49 -7.66 8.92 -17.38
N LYS A 50 -6.70 8.41 -18.16
CA LYS A 50 -6.68 7.01 -18.64
C LYS A 50 -6.76 5.97 -17.49
N MET A 51 -6.69 6.42 -16.25
CA MET A 51 -6.75 5.63 -15.04
C MET A 51 -8.14 5.64 -14.36
N ASP A 52 -9.11 6.45 -14.81
CA ASP A 52 -10.45 6.51 -14.23
C ASP A 52 -11.42 5.56 -14.95
N ARG A 53 -11.53 4.35 -14.40
CA ARG A 53 -12.33 3.26 -14.98
C ARG A 53 -13.84 3.44 -14.88
N ARG A 54 -14.31 4.42 -14.10
CA ARG A 54 -15.75 4.71 -13.96
C ARG A 54 -16.41 5.08 -15.28
N PHE A 55 -15.63 5.57 -16.24
CA PHE A 55 -16.10 6.06 -17.53
C PHE A 55 -15.69 5.14 -18.71
N ASP A 56 -15.36 3.86 -18.44
CA ASP A 56 -14.90 2.91 -19.46
C ASP A 56 -16.02 2.49 -20.44
N HIS A 57 -17.29 2.56 -20.03
CA HIS A 57 -18.42 2.15 -20.88
C HIS A 57 -18.51 3.02 -22.16
N PRO A 58 -18.64 2.45 -23.38
CA PRO A 58 -18.60 3.20 -24.64
C PRO A 58 -19.65 4.32 -24.75
N ALA A 59 -20.80 4.17 -24.09
CA ALA A 59 -21.86 5.19 -24.08
C ALA A 59 -21.40 6.55 -23.53
N TRP A 60 -20.40 6.60 -22.64
CA TRP A 60 -19.80 7.86 -22.16
C TRP A 60 -19.12 8.68 -23.26
N LYS A 61 -18.82 8.05 -24.40
CA LYS A 61 -18.23 8.69 -25.59
C LYS A 61 -19.22 8.77 -26.76
N ASN A 62 -20.03 7.74 -26.94
CA ASN A 62 -20.81 7.54 -28.17
C ASN A 62 -22.26 8.04 -28.06
N VAL A 63 -22.80 8.21 -26.85
CA VAL A 63 -24.19 8.64 -26.66
C VAL A 63 -24.22 10.10 -26.20
N PRO A 64 -24.86 11.02 -26.97
CA PRO A 64 -24.85 12.45 -26.70
C PRO A 64 -25.21 12.84 -25.26
N TYR A 65 -26.24 12.22 -24.68
CA TYR A 65 -26.66 12.48 -23.30
C TYR A 65 -25.55 12.19 -22.29
N TYR A 66 -25.08 10.94 -22.22
CA TYR A 66 -24.04 10.51 -21.27
C TYR A 66 -22.72 11.24 -21.50
N ARG A 67 -22.36 11.47 -22.76
CA ARG A 67 -21.18 12.26 -23.15
C ARG A 67 -21.24 13.67 -22.59
N SER A 68 -22.41 14.31 -22.65
CA SER A 68 -22.62 15.67 -22.15
C SER A 68 -22.57 15.74 -20.63
N CYS A 69 -23.20 14.78 -19.93
CA CYS A 69 -23.09 14.65 -18.48
C CYS A 69 -21.64 14.47 -18.05
N HIS A 70 -20.89 13.61 -18.72
CA HIS A 70 -19.49 13.35 -18.44
C HIS A 70 -18.61 14.59 -18.66
N GLN A 71 -18.76 15.29 -19.79
CA GLN A 71 -17.98 16.49 -20.09
C GLN A 71 -18.34 17.68 -19.18
N ALA A 72 -19.62 17.85 -18.83
CA ALA A 72 -20.05 18.85 -17.85
C ALA A 72 -19.44 18.56 -16.46
N TYR A 73 -19.45 17.29 -16.03
CA TYR A 73 -18.82 16.86 -14.79
C TYR A 73 -17.30 17.13 -14.78
N LEU A 74 -16.57 16.70 -15.82
CA LEU A 74 -15.12 16.94 -15.91
C LEU A 74 -14.79 18.44 -15.93
N THR A 75 -15.57 19.24 -16.66
CA THR A 75 -15.41 20.71 -16.69
C THR A 75 -15.58 21.31 -15.30
N MET A 76 -16.60 20.88 -14.56
CA MET A 76 -16.85 21.35 -13.19
C MET A 76 -15.73 20.93 -12.23
N CYS A 77 -15.23 19.69 -12.37
CA CYS A 77 -14.12 19.18 -11.58
C CYS A 77 -12.84 19.98 -11.82
N GLU A 78 -12.45 20.17 -13.08
CA GLU A 78 -11.27 20.94 -13.44
C GLU A 78 -11.38 22.38 -12.93
N TRP A 79 -12.55 23.00 -13.09
CA TRP A 79 -12.82 24.34 -12.58
C TRP A 79 -12.63 24.44 -11.06
N LEU A 80 -13.35 23.62 -10.27
CA LEU A 80 -13.27 23.64 -8.81
C LEU A 80 -11.85 23.32 -8.32
N LEU A 81 -11.18 22.33 -8.92
CA LEU A 81 -9.81 21.96 -8.56
C LEU A 81 -8.80 23.04 -8.93
N SER A 82 -8.96 23.70 -10.08
CA SER A 82 -8.08 24.82 -10.48
C SER A 82 -8.22 26.00 -9.53
N MET A 83 -9.44 26.31 -9.08
CA MET A 83 -9.68 27.34 -8.07
C MET A 83 -9.06 26.99 -6.73
N ALA A 84 -9.23 25.75 -6.27
CA ALA A 84 -8.60 25.29 -5.03
C ALA A 84 -7.07 25.39 -5.10
N LYS A 85 -6.45 25.02 -6.22
CA LYS A 85 -4.99 25.12 -6.45
C LYS A 85 -4.48 26.55 -6.61
N ALA A 86 -5.32 27.48 -7.05
CA ALA A 86 -4.95 28.88 -7.22
C ALA A 86 -5.22 29.73 -5.96
N SER A 87 -5.99 29.20 -5.01
CA SER A 87 -6.43 29.95 -3.82
C SER A 87 -5.24 30.38 -2.96
N PRO A 88 -5.12 31.68 -2.60
CA PRO A 88 -4.01 32.20 -1.79
C PRO A 88 -4.17 31.73 -0.34
N MET A 89 -3.57 30.58 -0.04
CA MET A 89 -3.62 29.92 1.27
C MET A 89 -2.26 29.26 1.54
N PRO A 90 -1.93 28.94 2.81
CA PRO A 90 -0.77 28.12 3.12
C PRO A 90 -0.77 26.82 2.30
N GLN A 91 0.39 26.39 1.82
CA GLN A 91 0.52 25.24 0.91
C GLN A 91 -0.11 23.96 1.46
N GLN A 92 0.03 23.72 2.76
CA GLN A 92 -0.54 22.55 3.44
C GLN A 92 -2.08 22.58 3.41
N THR A 93 -2.70 23.69 3.83
CA THR A 93 -4.16 23.87 3.78
C THR A 93 -4.70 23.78 2.36
N GLN A 94 -3.93 24.25 1.37
CA GLN A 94 -4.30 24.12 -0.03
C GLN A 94 -4.30 22.66 -0.49
N LYS A 95 -3.29 21.87 -0.11
CA LYS A 95 -3.24 20.42 -0.40
C LYS A 95 -4.44 19.68 0.21
N GLU A 96 -4.77 19.97 1.47
CA GLU A 96 -5.94 19.40 2.15
C GLU A 96 -7.24 19.76 1.44
N LEU A 97 -7.42 21.03 1.10
CA LEU A 97 -8.59 21.48 0.34
C LEU A 97 -8.72 20.71 -0.97
N VAL A 98 -7.64 20.61 -1.75
CA VAL A 98 -7.62 19.88 -3.02
C VAL A 98 -7.96 18.40 -2.79
N PHE A 99 -7.40 17.77 -1.76
CA PHE A 99 -7.68 16.37 -1.44
C PHE A 99 -9.16 16.15 -1.10
N TYR A 100 -9.73 16.86 -0.12
CA TYR A 100 -11.13 16.67 0.28
C TYR A 100 -12.12 17.09 -0.82
N LEU A 101 -11.77 18.09 -1.63
CA LEU A 101 -12.55 18.48 -2.79
C LEU A 101 -12.60 17.35 -3.83
N LYS A 102 -11.47 16.69 -4.13
CA LYS A 102 -11.46 15.49 -5.00
C LYS A 102 -12.38 14.40 -4.45
N GLN A 103 -12.33 14.11 -3.15
CA GLN A 103 -13.21 13.10 -2.53
C GLN A 103 -14.70 13.43 -2.73
N THR A 104 -15.04 14.72 -2.57
CA THR A 104 -16.39 15.23 -2.78
C THR A 104 -16.80 15.10 -4.25
N LEU A 105 -15.96 15.55 -5.17
CA LEU A 105 -16.22 15.45 -6.61
C LEU A 105 -16.40 14.01 -7.04
N ASP A 106 -15.56 13.11 -6.54
CA ASP A 106 -15.65 11.68 -6.84
C ASP A 106 -16.96 11.05 -6.35
N ALA A 107 -17.52 11.53 -5.24
CA ALA A 107 -18.83 11.11 -4.73
C ALA A 107 -19.99 11.55 -5.64
N TYR A 108 -19.89 12.76 -6.20
CA TYR A 108 -20.89 13.33 -7.11
C TYR A 108 -20.70 12.92 -8.58
N ALA A 109 -19.78 12.00 -8.88
CA ALA A 109 -19.57 11.54 -10.24
C ALA A 109 -20.86 10.92 -10.82
N PRO A 110 -21.26 11.25 -12.06
CA PRO A 110 -22.51 10.75 -12.65
C PRO A 110 -22.49 9.23 -12.86
N SER A 111 -21.32 8.59 -12.84
CA SER A 111 -21.17 7.13 -12.85
C SER A 111 -21.65 6.45 -11.56
N ASN A 112 -21.82 7.18 -10.47
CA ASN A 112 -22.22 6.60 -9.18
C ASN A 112 -23.74 6.44 -9.04
N PHE A 113 -24.54 7.04 -9.92
CA PHE A 113 -26.00 7.11 -9.76
C PHE A 113 -26.71 6.29 -10.85
N PRO A 114 -27.69 5.43 -10.50
CA PRO A 114 -28.44 4.62 -11.46
C PRO A 114 -29.06 5.43 -12.61
N ALA A 115 -29.57 6.63 -12.33
CA ALA A 115 -30.23 7.48 -13.33
C ALA A 115 -29.29 8.02 -14.42
N THR A 116 -27.99 8.15 -14.12
CA THR A 116 -27.00 8.77 -15.03
C THR A 116 -25.92 7.80 -15.49
N ASN A 117 -25.93 6.56 -14.99
CA ASN A 117 -24.96 5.54 -15.39
C ASN A 117 -25.52 4.67 -16.54
N PRO A 118 -24.88 4.68 -17.73
CA PRO A 118 -25.33 3.93 -18.89
C PRO A 118 -25.29 2.41 -18.69
N GLU A 119 -24.32 1.90 -17.92
CA GLU A 119 -24.15 0.46 -17.70
C GLU A 119 -25.30 -0.10 -16.85
N ILE A 120 -25.72 0.65 -15.82
CA ILE A 120 -26.88 0.27 -14.99
C ILE A 120 -28.15 0.31 -15.84
N PHE A 121 -28.35 1.35 -16.63
CA PHE A 121 -29.52 1.48 -17.50
C PHE A 121 -29.61 0.33 -18.53
N MET A 122 -28.51 0.01 -19.21
CA MET A 122 -28.45 -1.12 -20.15
C MET A 122 -28.79 -2.44 -19.47
N ARG A 123 -28.26 -2.68 -18.27
CA ARG A 123 -28.57 -3.89 -17.51
C ARG A 123 -30.06 -3.99 -17.16
N ILE A 124 -30.71 -2.89 -16.79
CA ILE A 124 -32.16 -2.89 -16.51
C ILE A 124 -32.96 -3.26 -17.77
N LEU A 125 -32.54 -2.76 -18.94
CA LEU A 125 -33.19 -3.10 -20.21
C LEU A 125 -33.01 -4.57 -20.60
N GLU A 126 -31.84 -5.15 -20.31
CA GLU A 126 -31.48 -6.52 -20.70
C GLU A 126 -32.01 -7.59 -19.72
N GLU A 127 -31.89 -7.35 -18.42
CA GLU A 127 -32.13 -8.33 -17.35
C GLU A 127 -33.32 -7.98 -16.44
N GLY A 128 -33.90 -6.77 -16.57
CA GLY A 128 -34.93 -6.24 -15.66
C GLY A 128 -34.36 -5.53 -14.43
N ASP A 129 -35.25 -4.99 -13.58
CA ASP A 129 -34.90 -4.16 -12.42
C ASP A 129 -34.71 -4.94 -11.11
N GLN A 130 -34.99 -6.24 -11.10
CA GLN A 130 -34.91 -7.09 -9.91
C GLN A 130 -33.50 -7.08 -9.29
N ALA A 131 -32.44 -7.21 -10.10
CA ALA A 131 -31.07 -7.19 -9.60
C ALA A 131 -30.70 -5.86 -8.93
N LEU A 132 -31.20 -4.74 -9.47
CA LEU A 132 -30.98 -3.40 -8.92
C LEU A 132 -31.76 -3.21 -7.61
N THR A 133 -33.04 -3.59 -7.57
CA THR A 133 -33.89 -3.45 -6.38
C THR A 133 -33.38 -4.31 -5.22
N GLU A 134 -33.00 -5.57 -5.48
CA GLU A 134 -32.35 -6.44 -4.50
C GLU A 134 -31.01 -5.87 -4.01
N GLY A 135 -30.24 -5.30 -4.94
CA GLY A 135 -28.96 -4.69 -4.67
C GLY A 135 -29.06 -3.42 -3.81
N ILE A 136 -30.05 -2.55 -4.06
CA ILE A 136 -30.38 -1.40 -3.21
C ILE A 136 -30.83 -1.87 -1.83
N ALA A 137 -31.69 -2.88 -1.74
CA ALA A 137 -32.11 -3.44 -0.46
C ALA A 137 -30.92 -4.00 0.33
N ARG A 138 -29.96 -4.65 -0.36
CA ARG A 138 -28.70 -5.12 0.24
C ARG A 138 -27.82 -3.96 0.70
N LEU A 139 -27.71 -2.88 -0.08
CA LEU A 139 -26.97 -1.67 0.30
C LEU A 139 -27.51 -1.08 1.60
N PHE A 140 -28.83 -0.93 1.73
CA PHE A 140 -29.45 -0.42 2.95
C PHE A 140 -29.22 -1.33 4.16
N ARG A 141 -29.36 -2.65 3.99
CA ARG A 141 -29.05 -3.62 5.06
C ARG A 141 -27.58 -3.55 5.48
N ASP A 142 -26.65 -3.64 4.54
CA ASP A 142 -25.22 -3.58 4.83
C ASP A 142 -24.83 -2.23 5.50
N TRP A 143 -25.45 -1.12 5.10
CA TRP A 143 -25.24 0.19 5.75
C TRP A 143 -25.79 0.27 7.18
N GLN A 144 -26.90 -0.43 7.45
CA GLN A 144 -27.52 -0.46 8.78
C GLN A 144 -26.81 -1.43 9.73
N ASP A 145 -26.40 -2.59 9.22
CA ASP A 145 -25.85 -3.71 10.01
C ASP A 145 -24.34 -3.54 10.28
N LEU A 146 -23.63 -2.83 9.41
CA LEU A 146 -22.19 -2.61 9.52
C LEU A 146 -21.89 -1.21 10.07
N GLY A 147 -20.87 -1.10 10.92
CA GLY A 147 -20.31 0.21 11.24
C GLY A 147 -19.69 0.87 10.00
N PRO A 148 -19.52 2.21 9.97
CA PRO A 148 -19.06 2.93 8.77
C PRO A 148 -17.78 2.37 8.16
N GLN A 149 -16.80 2.01 9.00
CA GLN A 149 -15.51 1.49 8.54
C GLN A 149 -15.63 0.07 7.94
N GLU A 150 -16.43 -0.80 8.57
CA GLU A 150 -16.68 -2.16 8.10
C GLU A 150 -17.47 -2.16 6.78
N PHE A 151 -18.41 -1.22 6.62
CA PHE A 151 -19.15 -1.02 5.37
C PHE A 151 -18.22 -0.74 4.19
N PHE A 152 -17.34 0.27 4.29
CA PHE A 152 -16.44 0.63 3.19
C PHE A 152 -15.47 -0.50 2.83
N LEU A 153 -14.95 -1.22 3.82
CA LEU A 153 -14.07 -2.37 3.55
C LEU A 153 -14.82 -3.54 2.88
N SER A 154 -16.09 -3.73 3.22
CA SER A 154 -16.94 -4.75 2.59
C SER A 154 -17.18 -4.51 1.09
N LEU A 155 -16.93 -3.30 0.57
CA LEU A 155 -17.13 -2.98 -0.84
C LEU A 155 -16.14 -3.71 -1.74
N THR A 156 -14.93 -3.95 -1.24
CA THR A 156 -13.83 -4.53 -2.04
C THR A 156 -13.46 -5.94 -1.59
N ARG A 157 -13.98 -6.42 -0.46
CA ARG A 157 -13.68 -7.75 0.08
C ARG A 157 -14.26 -8.86 -0.81
N PRO A 158 -13.42 -9.66 -1.50
CA PRO A 158 -13.91 -10.80 -2.25
C PRO A 158 -14.25 -11.96 -1.30
N LYS A 159 -15.21 -12.79 -1.73
CA LYS A 159 -15.59 -14.05 -1.06
C LYS A 159 -14.66 -15.19 -1.49
N GLY A 160 -14.67 -16.29 -0.73
CA GLY A 160 -14.01 -17.54 -1.11
C GLY A 160 -12.50 -17.57 -0.89
N PHE A 161 -11.95 -16.67 -0.06
CA PHE A 161 -10.55 -16.72 0.37
C PHE A 161 -10.48 -17.03 1.87
N ASN A 162 -9.74 -18.08 2.22
CA ASN A 162 -9.56 -18.59 3.56
C ASN A 162 -8.06 -18.88 3.79
N LEU A 163 -7.50 -18.30 4.85
CA LEU A 163 -6.11 -18.53 5.24
C LEU A 163 -5.91 -20.00 5.65
N GLY A 164 -4.83 -20.61 5.16
CA GLY A 164 -4.51 -22.02 5.38
C GLY A 164 -5.25 -23.00 4.47
N GLU A 165 -6.28 -22.56 3.73
CA GLU A 165 -7.01 -23.41 2.77
C GLU A 165 -6.72 -23.04 1.31
N ASN A 166 -6.71 -21.74 1.00
CA ASN A 166 -6.38 -21.26 -0.36
C ASN A 166 -5.50 -20.00 -0.40
N LEU A 167 -5.10 -19.48 0.77
CA LEU A 167 -4.08 -18.45 0.95
C LEU A 167 -3.07 -18.92 2.00
N ALA A 168 -1.82 -18.45 1.91
CA ALA A 168 -0.75 -18.81 2.85
C ALA A 168 -0.54 -20.33 2.98
N LEU A 169 -0.42 -21.01 1.84
CA LEU A 169 -0.36 -22.48 1.76
C LEU A 169 1.06 -23.04 1.78
N THR A 170 2.09 -22.20 1.80
CA THR A 170 3.46 -22.69 1.73
C THR A 170 3.79 -23.48 3.00
N PRO A 171 4.14 -24.78 2.89
CA PRO A 171 4.50 -25.60 4.05
C PRO A 171 5.66 -25.00 4.84
N GLY A 172 5.51 -24.98 6.16
CA GLY A 172 6.45 -24.39 7.11
C GLY A 172 5.98 -24.57 8.53
N GLN A 173 6.81 -24.16 9.49
CA GLN A 173 6.51 -24.26 10.91
C GLN A 173 6.95 -23.01 11.69
N VAL A 174 6.20 -22.68 12.74
CA VAL A 174 6.56 -21.67 13.74
C VAL A 174 7.70 -22.23 14.59
N VAL A 175 8.86 -21.56 14.52
CA VAL A 175 10.10 -21.94 15.21
C VAL A 175 10.46 -21.03 16.38
N LEU A 176 9.83 -19.86 16.46
CA LEU A 176 9.92 -18.95 17.59
C LEU A 176 8.58 -18.24 17.77
N LYS A 177 8.12 -18.11 19.01
CA LYS A 177 6.90 -17.38 19.37
C LYS A 177 7.13 -16.61 20.66
N ASN A 178 6.71 -15.35 20.66
CA ASN A 178 6.65 -14.51 21.86
C ASN A 178 5.41 -13.62 21.82
N LYS A 179 5.31 -12.62 22.71
CA LYS A 179 4.13 -11.76 22.79
C LYS A 179 3.91 -10.86 21.56
N LEU A 180 4.92 -10.60 20.72
CA LEU A 180 4.80 -9.73 19.55
C LEU A 180 4.75 -10.47 18.21
N MET A 181 5.37 -11.64 18.11
CA MET A 181 5.48 -12.33 16.83
C MET A 181 5.60 -13.85 16.93
N GLU A 182 5.25 -14.49 15.82
CA GLU A 182 5.62 -15.84 15.44
C GLU A 182 6.64 -15.75 14.28
N LEU A 183 7.80 -16.40 14.41
CA LEU A 183 8.74 -16.58 13.31
C LEU A 183 8.43 -17.91 12.63
N ILE A 184 8.12 -17.86 11.34
CA ILE A 184 7.83 -19.04 10.53
C ILE A 184 9.06 -19.36 9.69
N GLN A 185 9.53 -20.60 9.76
CA GLN A 185 10.51 -21.18 8.83
C GLN A 185 9.76 -22.05 7.82
N TYR A 186 9.99 -21.82 6.52
CA TYR A 186 9.37 -22.63 5.48
C TYR A 186 10.20 -23.87 5.13
N GLU A 187 9.50 -24.93 4.73
CA GLU A 187 10.13 -26.18 4.30
C GLU A 187 11.00 -25.94 3.07
N PRO A 188 12.30 -26.31 3.12
CA PRO A 188 13.17 -26.21 1.96
C PRO A 188 12.72 -27.18 0.87
N VAL A 189 12.76 -26.73 -0.38
CA VAL A 189 12.43 -27.57 -1.54
C VAL A 189 13.67 -28.31 -2.05
N GLU A 190 14.81 -27.62 -2.03
CA GLU A 190 16.08 -28.15 -2.51
C GLU A 190 16.87 -28.82 -1.39
N LYS A 191 17.61 -29.89 -1.71
CA LYS A 191 18.52 -30.55 -0.75
C LYS A 191 19.68 -29.65 -0.33
N ARG A 192 20.09 -28.76 -1.21
CA ARG A 192 21.14 -27.77 -0.99
C ARG A 192 20.57 -26.38 -1.18
N VAL A 193 20.85 -25.51 -0.22
CA VAL A 193 20.35 -24.14 -0.16
C VAL A 193 21.50 -23.16 0.00
N TYR A 194 21.28 -21.88 -0.30
CA TYR A 194 22.25 -20.83 0.01
C TYR A 194 22.46 -20.73 1.53
N GLN A 195 23.70 -20.48 1.93
CA GLN A 195 24.12 -20.50 3.33
C GLN A 195 23.47 -19.37 4.15
N ALA A 196 23.37 -18.17 3.60
CA ALA A 196 22.65 -17.07 4.25
C ALA A 196 21.14 -17.23 4.00
N PRO A 197 20.30 -17.33 5.04
CA PRO A 197 18.86 -17.41 4.86
C PRO A 197 18.26 -16.05 4.49
N LEU A 198 17.01 -16.08 4.02
CA LEU A 198 16.17 -14.89 3.87
C LEU A 198 15.35 -14.67 5.13
N LEU A 199 15.32 -13.44 5.64
CA LEU A 199 14.37 -13.01 6.68
C LEU A 199 13.46 -11.91 6.13
N ILE A 200 12.16 -12.21 6.03
CA ILE A 200 11.13 -11.26 5.60
C ILE A 200 10.50 -10.59 6.82
N VAL A 201 10.59 -9.26 6.84
CA VAL A 201 10.01 -8.35 7.83
C VAL A 201 8.85 -7.60 7.16
N PRO A 202 7.63 -8.15 7.20
CA PRO A 202 6.46 -7.51 6.63
C PRO A 202 6.02 -6.31 7.48
N PRO A 203 5.20 -5.40 6.94
CA PRO A 203 4.51 -4.42 7.76
C PRO A 203 3.51 -5.13 8.69
N TRP A 204 3.15 -4.48 9.79
CA TRP A 204 2.09 -4.96 10.72
C TRP A 204 0.84 -4.06 10.71
N ILE A 205 0.68 -3.26 9.65
CA ILE A 205 -0.59 -2.56 9.34
C ILE A 205 -1.61 -3.54 8.75
N ASN A 206 -1.12 -4.46 7.91
CA ASN A 206 -1.84 -5.64 7.43
C ASN A 206 -0.94 -6.86 7.68
N LYS A 207 -1.44 -8.06 7.35
CA LYS A 207 -0.79 -9.32 7.72
C LYS A 207 0.30 -9.76 6.74
N TYR A 208 1.19 -10.64 7.18
CA TYR A 208 2.36 -11.05 6.39
C TYR A 208 2.04 -11.77 5.08
N TYR A 209 0.86 -12.38 4.97
CA TYR A 209 0.51 -13.28 3.85
C TYR A 209 0.40 -12.59 2.49
N VAL A 210 0.63 -11.27 2.40
CA VAL A 210 0.92 -10.59 1.12
C VAL A 210 2.13 -11.22 0.39
N PHE A 211 3.09 -11.78 1.13
CA PHE A 211 4.23 -12.51 0.56
C PHE A 211 3.92 -13.98 0.23
N ASP A 212 2.78 -14.49 0.67
CA ASP A 212 2.34 -15.88 0.48
C ASP A 212 0.83 -15.92 0.19
N LEU A 213 0.41 -15.26 -0.91
CA LEU A 213 -0.99 -15.19 -1.31
C LEU A 213 -1.47 -16.55 -1.88
N SER A 214 -1.95 -16.57 -3.12
CA SER A 214 -2.24 -17.81 -3.84
C SER A 214 -0.95 -18.49 -4.32
N ALA A 215 -1.02 -19.78 -4.66
CA ALA A 215 0.13 -20.57 -5.12
C ALA A 215 0.90 -19.93 -6.29
N HIS A 216 0.24 -19.16 -7.14
CA HIS A 216 0.89 -18.47 -8.28
C HIS A 216 1.45 -17.09 -7.93
N LYS A 217 1.20 -16.57 -6.72
CA LYS A 217 1.61 -15.25 -6.23
C LYS A 217 2.28 -15.32 -4.86
N SER A 218 2.93 -16.44 -4.55
CA SER A 218 3.73 -16.58 -3.34
C SER A 218 5.20 -16.28 -3.65
N PHE A 219 5.71 -15.20 -3.06
CA PHE A 219 7.14 -14.88 -3.09
C PHE A 219 7.93 -15.89 -2.25
N VAL A 220 7.37 -16.30 -1.11
CA VAL A 220 7.98 -17.31 -0.23
C VAL A 220 8.19 -18.61 -0.99
N ASP A 221 7.13 -19.13 -1.63
CA ASP A 221 7.19 -20.37 -2.40
C ASP A 221 8.19 -20.27 -3.56
N TRP A 222 8.21 -19.13 -4.23
CA TRP A 222 9.17 -18.89 -5.29
C TRP A 222 10.62 -18.86 -4.77
N ALA A 223 10.89 -18.16 -3.67
CA ALA A 223 12.23 -17.99 -3.11
C ALA A 223 12.81 -19.31 -2.58
N ARG A 224 12.01 -20.14 -1.90
CA ARG A 224 12.47 -21.48 -1.47
C ARG A 224 12.82 -22.39 -2.65
N LYS A 225 12.07 -22.28 -3.77
CA LYS A 225 12.37 -22.99 -5.03
C LYS A 225 13.60 -22.45 -5.74
N GLN A 226 14.05 -21.23 -5.42
CA GLN A 226 15.35 -20.73 -5.87
C GLN A 226 16.51 -21.23 -4.98
N GLY A 227 16.24 -22.07 -3.97
CA GLY A 227 17.27 -22.63 -3.09
C GLY A 227 17.57 -21.78 -1.87
N HIS A 228 16.64 -20.97 -1.38
CA HIS A 228 16.79 -20.21 -0.13
C HIS A 228 16.09 -20.89 1.05
N THR A 229 16.71 -20.85 2.23
CA THR A 229 15.97 -21.05 3.48
C THR A 229 15.23 -19.75 3.80
N VAL A 230 13.91 -19.80 3.95
CA VAL A 230 13.07 -18.60 4.10
C VAL A 230 12.43 -18.54 5.47
N PHE A 231 12.60 -17.41 6.14
CA PHE A 231 11.89 -17.05 7.37
C PHE A 231 11.00 -15.83 7.13
N ILE A 232 9.85 -15.78 7.78
CA ILE A 232 8.99 -14.59 7.81
C ILE A 232 8.47 -14.32 9.22
N ILE A 233 8.39 -13.04 9.58
CA ILE A 233 7.79 -12.62 10.84
C ILE A 233 6.28 -12.47 10.66
N SER A 234 5.50 -13.21 11.46
CA SER A 234 4.06 -13.07 11.60
C SER A 234 3.76 -12.28 12.88
N TRP A 235 3.42 -11.00 12.71
CA TRP A 235 3.11 -10.11 13.83
C TRP A 235 1.76 -10.44 14.47
N VAL A 236 1.67 -10.27 15.79
CA VAL A 236 0.40 -10.32 16.53
C VAL A 236 -0.50 -9.15 16.12
N ASN A 237 -1.82 -9.37 16.06
CA ASN A 237 -2.80 -8.30 15.97
C ASN A 237 -3.04 -7.70 17.37
N PRO A 238 -2.60 -6.47 17.66
CA PRO A 238 -2.67 -5.89 19.00
C PRO A 238 -4.08 -5.56 19.46
N ASP A 239 -4.28 -5.59 20.76
CA ASP A 239 -5.47 -5.06 21.44
C ASP A 239 -5.09 -4.02 22.50
N ALA A 240 -6.07 -3.56 23.28
CA ALA A 240 -5.87 -2.57 24.33
C ALA A 240 -4.84 -2.98 25.41
N SER A 241 -4.60 -4.29 25.62
CA SER A 241 -3.59 -4.75 26.58
C SER A 241 -2.16 -4.41 26.15
N MET A 242 -1.94 -4.17 24.86
CA MET A 242 -0.64 -3.83 24.28
C MET A 242 -0.40 -2.33 24.19
N LYS A 243 -1.25 -1.48 24.79
CA LYS A 243 -1.18 -0.01 24.70
C LYS A 243 0.21 0.61 24.83
N ASN A 244 1.02 0.06 25.75
CA ASN A 244 2.34 0.57 26.08
C ASN A 244 3.48 -0.04 25.24
N THR A 245 3.18 -0.98 24.34
CA THR A 245 4.18 -1.54 23.42
C THR A 245 4.71 -0.44 22.50
N SER A 246 6.03 -0.20 22.56
CA SER A 246 6.70 0.85 21.81
C SER A 246 7.21 0.37 20.45
N PHE A 247 7.69 1.29 19.62
CA PHE A 247 8.38 0.91 18.37
C PHE A 247 9.65 0.09 18.64
N LEU A 248 10.39 0.39 19.71
CA LEU A 248 11.60 -0.36 20.04
C LEU A 248 11.31 -1.75 20.62
N ASP A 249 10.12 -2.00 21.16
CA ASP A 249 9.72 -3.37 21.52
C ASP A 249 9.63 -4.26 20.27
N TYR A 250 9.12 -3.75 19.13
CA TYR A 250 9.15 -4.49 17.85
C TYR A 250 10.58 -4.77 17.36
N LEU A 251 11.54 -3.91 17.69
CA LEU A 251 12.95 -4.19 17.42
C LEU A 251 13.50 -5.26 18.37
N LYS A 252 13.35 -5.08 19.68
CA LYS A 252 13.94 -5.93 20.74
C LYS A 252 13.32 -7.31 20.84
N GLU A 253 12.02 -7.41 20.60
CA GLU A 253 11.25 -8.65 20.72
C GLU A 253 10.79 -9.20 19.36
N GLY A 254 10.86 -8.41 18.30
CA GLY A 254 10.56 -8.87 16.95
C GLY A 254 11.81 -9.16 16.12
N LEU A 255 12.40 -8.10 15.58
CA LEU A 255 13.46 -8.21 14.58
C LEU A 255 14.74 -8.88 15.12
N LEU A 256 15.26 -8.45 16.28
CA LEU A 256 16.52 -8.97 16.79
C LEU A 256 16.44 -10.48 17.13
N PRO A 257 15.41 -10.96 17.85
CA PRO A 257 15.24 -12.40 18.10
C PRO A 257 15.03 -13.20 16.81
N ALA A 258 14.36 -12.63 15.80
CA ALA A 258 14.17 -13.29 14.52
C ALA A 258 15.49 -13.48 13.75
N LEU A 259 16.37 -12.46 13.78
CA LEU A 259 17.72 -12.56 13.22
C LEU A 259 18.55 -13.63 13.95
N ASP A 260 18.55 -13.58 15.28
CA ASP A 260 19.29 -14.54 16.10
C ASP A 260 18.81 -15.98 15.86
N ALA A 261 17.49 -16.22 15.81
CA ALA A 261 16.92 -17.53 15.54
C ALA A 261 17.26 -18.03 14.13
N ALA A 262 17.16 -17.17 13.11
CA ALA A 262 17.49 -17.53 11.73
C ALA A 262 18.98 -17.93 11.60
N CYS A 263 19.89 -17.18 12.22
CA CYS A 263 21.32 -17.53 12.24
C CYS A 263 21.60 -18.83 13.03
N ASP A 264 20.98 -19.00 14.20
CA ASP A 264 21.18 -20.17 15.08
C ASP A 264 20.66 -21.47 14.45
N ILE A 265 19.47 -21.44 13.83
CA ILE A 265 18.87 -22.60 13.14
C ILE A 265 19.71 -23.02 11.93
N THR A 266 20.19 -22.04 11.15
CA THR A 266 20.90 -22.31 9.88
C THR A 266 22.41 -22.48 10.04
N GLY A 267 22.97 -22.07 11.19
CA GLY A 267 24.42 -21.94 11.38
C GLY A 267 25.05 -20.80 10.57
N ALA A 268 24.24 -19.95 9.93
CA ALA A 268 24.72 -18.79 9.19
C ALA A 268 25.21 -17.69 10.13
N ARG A 269 26.17 -16.88 9.68
CA ARG A 269 26.61 -15.69 10.41
C ARG A 269 25.72 -14.48 10.16
N GLU A 270 25.16 -14.41 8.96
CA GLU A 270 24.43 -13.27 8.43
C GLU A 270 23.21 -13.74 7.65
N VAL A 271 22.20 -12.87 7.53
CA VAL A 271 20.99 -13.11 6.76
C VAL A 271 20.80 -12.04 5.68
N HIS A 272 20.08 -12.39 4.61
CA HIS A 272 19.55 -11.40 3.69
C HIS A 272 18.19 -10.90 4.23
N GLY A 273 18.15 -9.65 4.68
CA GLY A 273 16.94 -9.04 5.20
C GLY A 273 16.08 -8.44 4.09
N ILE A 274 14.77 -8.71 4.12
CA ILE A 274 13.77 -8.10 3.24
C ILE A 274 12.77 -7.36 4.12
N GLY A 275 12.63 -6.06 3.96
CA GLY A 275 11.67 -5.25 4.69
C GLY A 275 10.70 -4.55 3.74
N TYR A 276 9.40 -4.64 4.04
CA TYR A 276 8.34 -4.04 3.23
C TYR A 276 7.59 -2.94 3.99
N CYS A 277 7.46 -1.76 3.39
CA CYS A 277 6.76 -0.62 3.96
C CYS A 277 7.25 -0.31 5.40
N LEU A 278 6.37 -0.34 6.41
CA LEU A 278 6.74 -0.14 7.82
C LEU A 278 7.77 -1.18 8.32
N GLY A 279 7.71 -2.42 7.83
CA GLY A 279 8.72 -3.45 8.13
C GLY A 279 10.10 -3.12 7.56
N GLY A 280 10.17 -2.37 6.46
CA GLY A 280 11.42 -1.82 5.92
C GLY A 280 12.03 -0.75 6.83
N ASN A 281 11.20 0.11 7.43
CA ASN A 281 11.67 1.08 8.42
C ASN A 281 12.23 0.37 9.66
N LEU A 282 11.52 -0.64 10.18
CA LEU A 282 12.01 -1.45 11.30
C LEU A 282 13.34 -2.15 10.97
N LEU A 283 13.45 -2.75 9.79
CA LEU A 283 14.66 -3.43 9.34
C LEU A 283 15.85 -2.46 9.23
N SER A 284 15.65 -1.27 8.64
CA SER A 284 16.69 -0.26 8.52
C SER A 284 17.12 0.31 9.88
N ILE A 285 16.18 0.56 10.80
CA ILE A 285 16.49 0.97 12.18
C ILE A 285 17.26 -0.13 12.91
N GLY A 286 16.88 -1.40 12.70
CA GLY A 286 17.61 -2.55 13.21
C GLY A 286 19.03 -2.66 12.65
N ALA A 287 19.23 -2.38 11.37
CA ALA A 287 20.57 -2.33 10.77
C ALA A 287 21.44 -1.23 11.43
N ALA A 288 20.88 -0.04 11.66
CA ALA A 288 21.57 1.04 12.38
C ALA A 288 21.91 0.63 13.83
N HIS A 289 20.98 -0.06 14.51
CA HIS A 289 21.22 -0.62 15.83
C HIS A 289 22.39 -1.61 15.84
N LEU A 290 22.39 -2.58 14.92
CA LEU A 290 23.42 -3.61 14.81
C LEU A 290 24.80 -3.01 14.49
N LYS A 291 24.86 -2.02 13.60
CA LYS A 291 26.09 -1.28 13.29
C LYS A 291 26.66 -0.60 14.53
N LYS A 292 25.82 0.06 15.34
CA LYS A 292 26.24 0.67 16.62
C LYS A 292 26.76 -0.36 17.62
N GLN A 293 26.16 -1.55 17.64
CA GLN A 293 26.59 -2.68 18.48
C GLN A 293 27.77 -3.46 17.89
N LYS A 294 28.30 -3.06 16.72
CA LYS A 294 29.35 -3.78 15.98
C LYS A 294 29.01 -5.25 15.73
N LYS A 295 27.72 -5.55 15.51
CA LYS A 295 27.23 -6.87 15.15
C LYS A 295 26.95 -6.93 13.64
N ASN A 296 27.52 -7.91 12.97
CA ASN A 296 27.27 -8.16 11.54
C ASN A 296 26.33 -9.36 11.42
N LEU A 297 25.02 -9.10 11.38
CA LEU A 297 23.98 -10.13 11.20
C LEU A 297 23.26 -10.01 9.86
N LEU A 298 23.57 -9.01 9.05
CA LEU A 298 22.87 -8.69 7.81
C LEU A 298 23.86 -8.67 6.64
N ALA A 299 23.73 -9.65 5.73
CA ALA A 299 24.51 -9.71 4.50
C ALA A 299 24.01 -8.70 3.47
N SER A 300 22.71 -8.40 3.47
CA SER A 300 22.11 -7.37 2.63
C SER A 300 20.78 -6.85 3.19
N LEU A 301 20.38 -5.68 2.74
CA LEU A 301 19.06 -5.09 2.96
C LEU A 301 18.29 -4.99 1.64
N SER A 302 17.08 -5.51 1.60
CA SER A 302 16.12 -5.29 0.51
C SER A 302 14.94 -4.48 1.03
N LEU A 303 14.83 -3.22 0.63
CA LEU A 303 13.80 -2.29 1.07
C LEU A 303 12.74 -2.15 -0.02
N LEU A 304 11.57 -2.72 0.21
CA LEU A 304 10.47 -2.79 -0.74
C LEU A 304 9.41 -1.75 -0.36
N ALA A 305 9.13 -0.78 -1.25
CA ALA A 305 8.18 0.30 -1.01
C ALA A 305 8.33 0.96 0.38
N THR A 306 9.59 1.16 0.81
CA THR A 306 9.95 1.73 2.11
C THR A 306 10.23 3.21 1.95
N ILE A 307 9.43 4.03 2.62
CA ILE A 307 9.57 5.50 2.61
C ILE A 307 10.79 5.90 3.44
N GLY A 308 11.71 6.64 2.82
CA GLY A 308 12.91 7.19 3.47
C GLY A 308 12.89 8.71 3.64
N ASP A 309 12.04 9.42 2.90
CA ASP A 309 11.77 10.85 3.06
C ASP A 309 10.25 11.05 3.16
N PHE A 310 9.78 11.32 4.37
CA PHE A 310 8.37 11.45 4.69
C PHE A 310 7.78 12.78 4.22
N SER A 311 8.61 13.83 4.07
CA SER A 311 8.16 15.12 3.52
C SER A 311 7.67 15.02 2.07
N ARG A 312 8.13 13.99 1.33
CA ARG A 312 7.75 13.68 -0.05
C ARG A 312 6.53 12.77 -0.18
N MET A 313 5.85 12.45 0.93
CA MET A 313 4.56 11.79 0.85
C MET A 313 3.54 12.71 0.19
N GLU A 314 2.74 12.14 -0.71
CA GLU A 314 1.65 12.84 -1.40
C GLU A 314 0.43 12.92 -0.46
N ASP A 315 -0.74 12.46 -0.92
CA ASP A 315 -2.01 12.56 -0.19
C ASP A 315 -1.97 11.84 1.18
N LEU A 316 -1.14 10.78 1.34
CA LEU A 316 -0.97 10.10 2.63
C LEU A 316 -0.36 11.01 3.72
N GLY A 317 0.49 11.97 3.33
CA GLY A 317 1.12 12.90 4.29
C GLY A 317 0.11 13.76 5.06
N LEU A 318 -1.09 13.97 4.50
CA LEU A 318 -2.19 14.70 5.16
C LEU A 318 -2.70 13.98 6.42
N PHE A 319 -2.59 12.65 6.45
CA PHE A 319 -3.01 11.80 7.57
C PHE A 319 -1.89 11.53 8.58
N LEU A 320 -0.67 12.01 8.31
CA LEU A 320 0.48 11.79 9.18
C LEU A 320 1.04 13.11 9.76
N GLY A 321 0.47 14.24 9.33
CA GLY A 321 0.87 15.57 9.77
C GLY A 321 0.45 15.90 11.22
N PRO A 322 1.10 16.88 11.86
CA PRO A 322 0.90 17.20 13.29
C PRO A 322 -0.55 17.50 13.67
N GLU A 323 -1.32 18.17 12.81
CA GLU A 323 -2.72 18.52 13.08
C GLU A 323 -3.61 17.27 13.20
N HIS A 324 -3.44 16.31 12.29
CA HIS A 324 -4.17 15.04 12.35
C HIS A 324 -3.76 14.24 13.58
N VAL A 325 -2.44 14.14 13.84
CA VAL A 325 -1.91 13.43 15.02
C VAL A 325 -2.47 14.01 16.31
N ASN A 326 -2.49 15.33 16.48
CA ASN A 326 -3.05 15.98 17.67
C ASN A 326 -4.56 15.71 17.83
N THR A 327 -5.29 15.57 16.72
CA THR A 327 -6.74 15.29 16.74
C THR A 327 -7.03 13.86 17.20
N ILE A 328 -6.26 12.88 16.72
CA ILE A 328 -6.49 11.46 17.02
C ILE A 328 -5.78 11.00 18.30
N LYS A 329 -4.75 11.72 18.77
CA LYS A 329 -3.90 11.32 19.89
C LYS A 329 -4.69 10.96 21.14
N LYS A 330 -5.63 11.81 21.54
CA LYS A 330 -6.47 11.56 22.73
C LYS A 330 -7.31 10.28 22.59
N SER A 331 -7.93 10.07 21.43
CA SER A 331 -8.74 8.88 21.16
C SER A 331 -7.89 7.61 21.18
N ILE A 332 -6.71 7.64 20.54
CA ILE A 332 -5.79 6.50 20.51
C ILE A 332 -5.23 6.20 21.91
N GLU A 333 -4.93 7.23 22.70
CA GLU A 333 -4.50 7.07 24.09
C GLU A 333 -5.62 6.49 24.98
N GLU A 334 -6.88 6.88 24.76
CA GLU A 334 -8.03 6.35 25.49
C GLU A 334 -8.33 4.89 25.12
N GLU A 335 -8.37 4.56 23.82
CA GLU A 335 -8.62 3.19 23.32
C GLU A 335 -7.43 2.25 23.53
N GLY A 336 -6.22 2.80 23.59
CA GLY A 336 -4.96 2.07 23.75
C GLY A 336 -4.36 1.53 22.45
N TYR A 337 -5.03 1.68 21.32
CA TYR A 337 -4.52 1.28 20.01
C TYR A 337 -5.16 2.14 18.91
N MET A 338 -4.51 2.19 17.74
CA MET A 338 -5.11 2.70 16.51
C MET A 338 -5.83 1.55 15.80
N ASP A 339 -7.15 1.67 15.63
CA ASP A 339 -7.97 0.64 15.03
C ASP A 339 -7.60 0.41 13.54
N GLY A 340 -7.41 -0.86 13.18
CA GLY A 340 -7.01 -1.26 11.83
C GLY A 340 -8.05 -0.91 10.75
N TYR A 341 -9.35 -0.89 11.07
CA TYR A 341 -10.39 -0.54 10.10
C TYR A 341 -10.38 0.97 9.82
N ALA A 342 -10.11 1.79 10.83
CA ALA A 342 -9.88 3.22 10.65
C ALA A 342 -8.68 3.50 9.73
N LEU A 343 -7.56 2.79 9.94
CA LEU A 343 -6.37 2.89 9.07
C LEU A 343 -6.67 2.43 7.64
N ALA A 344 -7.35 1.30 7.46
CA ALA A 344 -7.69 0.77 6.15
C ALA A 344 -8.63 1.69 5.35
N LEU A 345 -9.49 2.45 6.06
CA LEU A 345 -10.33 3.47 5.45
C LEU A 345 -9.51 4.64 4.88
N ILE A 346 -8.44 5.08 5.56
CA ILE A 346 -7.53 6.11 5.05
C ILE A 346 -6.94 5.66 3.70
N PHE A 347 -6.45 4.42 3.61
CA PHE A 347 -5.91 3.88 2.35
C PHE A 347 -6.97 3.78 1.24
N SER A 348 -8.23 3.50 1.60
CA SER A 348 -9.35 3.47 0.65
C SER A 348 -9.65 4.86 0.05
N PHE A 349 -9.57 5.92 0.87
CA PHE A 349 -9.77 7.30 0.41
C PHE A 349 -8.67 7.79 -0.54
N LEU A 350 -7.44 7.27 -0.44
CA LEU A 350 -6.37 7.58 -1.40
C LEU A 350 -6.72 7.18 -2.84
N ARG A 351 -7.67 6.25 -3.05
CA ARG A 351 -8.21 5.89 -4.37
C ARG A 351 -9.74 5.70 -4.34
N ALA A 352 -10.47 6.68 -3.79
CA ALA A 352 -11.93 6.58 -3.61
C ALA A 352 -12.71 6.27 -4.89
N ASN A 353 -12.31 6.83 -6.04
CA ASN A 353 -12.94 6.54 -7.34
C ASN A 353 -13.06 5.04 -7.64
N ASN A 354 -12.02 4.25 -7.32
CA ASN A 354 -11.95 2.83 -7.60
C ASN A 354 -12.37 1.99 -6.39
N LEU A 355 -11.86 2.30 -5.20
CA LEU A 355 -12.03 1.47 -4.00
C LEU A 355 -13.36 1.70 -3.27
N ILE A 356 -14.02 2.84 -3.50
CA ILE A 356 -15.33 3.14 -2.90
C ILE A 356 -16.39 3.17 -3.98
N TRP A 357 -16.30 4.11 -4.92
CA TRP A 357 -17.42 4.42 -5.81
C TRP A 357 -17.64 3.37 -6.89
N SER A 358 -16.59 3.01 -7.63
CA SER A 358 -16.66 1.90 -8.59
C SER A 358 -17.02 0.58 -7.90
N ALA A 359 -16.49 0.33 -6.71
CA ALA A 359 -16.77 -0.89 -5.95
C ALA A 359 -18.24 -0.95 -5.50
N LEU A 360 -18.81 0.16 -5.03
CA LEU A 360 -20.22 0.27 -4.65
C LEU A 360 -21.15 0.01 -5.84
N VAL A 361 -20.90 0.67 -6.97
CA VAL A 361 -21.69 0.47 -8.21
C VAL A 361 -21.65 -0.98 -8.66
N ASN A 362 -20.45 -1.56 -8.70
CA ASN A 362 -20.27 -2.95 -9.08
C ASN A 362 -20.88 -3.93 -8.09
N LYS A 363 -20.84 -3.66 -6.78
CA LYS A 363 -21.36 -4.59 -5.78
C LYS A 363 -22.88 -4.53 -5.68
N TYR A 364 -23.49 -3.34 -5.72
CA TYR A 364 -24.92 -3.17 -5.39
C TYR A 364 -25.82 -2.82 -6.57
N PHE A 365 -25.33 -2.24 -7.67
CA PHE A 365 -26.23 -1.83 -8.77
C PHE A 365 -26.15 -2.75 -9.97
N LEU A 366 -24.93 -3.11 -10.36
CA LEU A 366 -24.67 -4.27 -11.19
C LEU A 366 -24.52 -5.40 -10.19
N GLY A 367 -25.10 -6.59 -10.25
CA GLY A 367 -24.77 -7.66 -9.27
C GLY A 367 -23.36 -8.26 -9.45
N LYS A 368 -22.29 -7.47 -9.55
CA LYS A 368 -20.92 -7.95 -9.83
C LYS A 368 -20.14 -8.10 -8.52
N ASP A 369 -19.77 -9.32 -8.18
CA ASP A 369 -18.84 -9.52 -7.08
C ASP A 369 -17.50 -8.81 -7.37
N PRO A 370 -16.81 -8.28 -6.35
CA PRO A 370 -15.45 -7.81 -6.50
C PRO A 370 -14.63 -8.90 -7.17
N PHE A 371 -13.84 -8.53 -8.19
CA PHE A 371 -12.99 -9.51 -8.87
C PHE A 371 -12.20 -10.27 -7.80
N PRO A 372 -12.18 -11.63 -7.81
CA PRO A 372 -11.62 -12.44 -6.73
C PRO A 372 -10.10 -12.34 -6.74
N LEU A 373 -9.61 -11.19 -6.31
CA LEU A 373 -8.21 -10.85 -6.21
C LEU A 373 -7.81 -11.05 -4.76
N ASP A 374 -6.97 -12.05 -4.54
CA ASP A 374 -6.30 -12.34 -3.28
C ASP A 374 -5.78 -11.08 -2.55
N PHE A 375 -5.20 -10.11 -3.27
CA PHE A 375 -4.73 -8.86 -2.64
C PHE A 375 -5.85 -7.96 -2.09
N LEU A 376 -7.06 -7.99 -2.66
CA LEU A 376 -8.19 -7.24 -2.12
C LEU A 376 -8.70 -7.88 -0.83
N HIS A 377 -8.67 -9.22 -0.75
CA HIS A 377 -8.92 -9.92 0.50
C HIS A 377 -7.91 -9.51 1.58
N TRP A 378 -6.63 -9.52 1.24
CA TRP A 378 -5.56 -9.06 2.13
C TRP A 378 -5.75 -7.62 2.62
N ASN A 379 -6.13 -6.71 1.71
CA ASN A 379 -6.36 -5.32 2.05
C ASN A 379 -7.56 -5.14 3.01
N ALA A 380 -8.55 -6.02 2.92
CA ALA A 380 -9.74 -6.03 3.78
C ALA A 380 -9.54 -6.78 5.12
N ASP A 381 -8.32 -7.21 5.43
CA ASP A 381 -7.95 -7.89 6.67
C ASP A 381 -6.85 -7.11 7.42
N PRO A 382 -7.17 -5.90 7.93
CA PRO A 382 -6.22 -5.03 8.59
C PRO A 382 -5.87 -5.51 10.01
N SER A 383 -4.75 -5.00 10.52
CA SER A 383 -4.32 -5.16 11.91
C SER A 383 -4.29 -3.80 12.63
N SER A 384 -4.54 -3.82 13.93
CA SER A 384 -4.43 -2.64 14.77
C SER A 384 -2.97 -2.32 15.09
N LEU A 385 -2.70 -1.12 15.60
CA LEU A 385 -1.36 -0.69 16.01
C LEU A 385 -1.39 -0.23 17.47
N PRO A 386 -0.45 -0.63 18.35
CA PRO A 386 -0.44 -0.14 19.72
C PRO A 386 -0.29 1.39 19.77
N ALA A 387 -0.99 2.04 20.71
CA ALA A 387 -0.97 3.49 20.82
C ALA A 387 0.44 4.05 20.93
N ARG A 388 1.26 3.50 21.83
CA ARG A 388 2.62 3.99 22.04
C ARG A 388 3.48 3.82 20.78
N MET A 389 3.48 2.64 20.16
CA MET A 389 4.23 2.39 18.92
C MET A 389 3.80 3.33 17.78
N TYR A 390 2.51 3.53 17.59
CA TYR A 390 2.00 4.40 16.51
C TYR A 390 2.42 5.86 16.72
N LEU A 391 2.31 6.37 17.95
CA LEU A 391 2.74 7.73 18.29
C LEU A 391 4.27 7.87 18.19
N ASP A 392 5.04 6.88 18.65
CA ASP A 392 6.51 6.87 18.49
C ASP A 392 6.91 6.96 17.02
N PHE A 393 6.25 6.18 16.16
CA PHE A 393 6.53 6.19 14.73
C PHE A 393 6.21 7.56 14.12
N LEU A 394 5.05 8.13 14.42
CA LEU A 394 4.65 9.44 13.89
C LEU A 394 5.57 10.57 14.38
N GLU A 395 5.79 10.69 15.69
CA GLU A 395 6.53 11.80 16.28
C GLU A 395 8.03 11.71 15.97
N HIS A 396 8.62 10.52 16.10
CA HIS A 396 10.07 10.35 16.04
C HIS A 396 10.59 9.90 14.68
N VAL A 397 9.79 9.21 13.86
CA VAL A 397 10.23 8.78 12.52
C VAL A 397 9.67 9.71 11.45
N VAL A 398 8.34 9.86 11.39
CA VAL A 398 7.67 10.59 10.31
C VAL A 398 7.87 12.10 10.41
N GLN A 399 7.57 12.71 11.57
CA GLN A 399 7.62 14.15 11.74
C GLN A 399 9.04 14.68 11.89
N SER A 400 9.95 13.88 12.45
CA SER A 400 11.36 14.28 12.54
C SER A 400 12.01 14.26 11.16
N ASP A 401 11.72 13.23 10.36
CA ASP A 401 12.24 12.98 9.01
C ASP A 401 13.78 13.05 8.92
N ARG A 402 14.47 12.61 9.98
CA ARG A 402 15.96 12.71 10.10
C ARG A 402 16.69 11.39 9.93
N PHE A 403 15.99 10.31 9.64
CA PHE A 403 16.60 8.96 9.69
C PHE A 403 17.76 8.78 8.69
N LEU A 404 17.69 9.45 7.55
CA LEU A 404 18.74 9.41 6.53
C LEU A 404 19.86 10.45 6.74
N THR A 405 19.75 11.32 7.76
CA THR A 405 20.74 12.35 8.05
C THR A 405 21.73 11.89 9.14
N PRO A 406 22.91 12.51 9.28
CA PRO A 406 23.87 12.18 10.33
C PRO A 406 23.30 12.30 11.75
N GLU A 407 22.37 13.24 11.97
CA GLU A 407 21.70 13.44 13.26
C GLU A 407 20.82 12.25 13.65
N GLY A 408 20.19 11.61 12.65
CA GLY A 408 19.32 10.46 12.87
C GLY A 408 18.03 10.80 13.63
N ILE A 409 17.28 9.75 13.94
CA ILE A 409 16.08 9.80 14.78
C ILE A 409 16.40 9.33 16.19
N THR A 410 15.61 9.76 17.17
CA THR A 410 15.75 9.33 18.57
C THR A 410 14.48 8.61 19.02
N LEU A 411 14.63 7.35 19.45
CA LEU A 411 13.55 6.54 20.03
C LEU A 411 13.99 6.07 21.42
N GLU A 412 13.19 6.32 22.46
CA GLU A 412 13.52 6.00 23.86
C GLU A 412 14.94 6.41 24.30
N GLY A 413 15.39 7.60 23.86
CA GLY A 413 16.74 8.10 24.17
C GLY A 413 17.89 7.46 23.38
N GLN A 414 17.59 6.52 22.46
CA GLN A 414 18.57 5.94 21.56
C GLN A 414 18.50 6.58 20.17
N THR A 415 19.65 7.03 19.66
CA THR A 415 19.76 7.61 18.31
C THR A 415 20.08 6.54 17.28
N PHE A 416 19.38 6.59 16.15
CA PHE A 416 19.52 5.71 14.98
C PHE A 416 19.65 6.54 13.71
N SER A 417 20.66 6.24 12.90
CA SER A 417 20.86 6.88 11.59
C SER A 417 21.21 5.82 10.54
N PHE A 418 20.60 5.93 9.37
CA PHE A 418 20.95 5.18 8.17
C PHE A 418 22.08 5.85 7.37
N HIS A 419 22.49 7.06 7.78
CA HIS A 419 23.61 7.75 7.16
C HIS A 419 24.86 6.86 7.22
N ASP A 420 25.58 6.80 6.09
CA ASP A 420 26.75 5.94 5.93
C ASP A 420 26.52 4.44 6.12
N MET A 421 25.31 3.93 5.88
CA MET A 421 25.06 2.48 5.88
C MET A 421 25.84 1.80 4.75
N ASP A 422 26.72 0.86 5.10
CA ASP A 422 27.66 0.16 4.22
C ASP A 422 27.22 -1.27 3.86
N ILE A 423 26.12 -1.74 4.45
CA ILE A 423 25.48 -3.00 4.07
C ILE A 423 24.95 -2.87 2.62
N PRO A 424 25.13 -3.88 1.76
CA PRO A 424 24.54 -3.88 0.42
C PRO A 424 23.02 -3.63 0.47
N CYS A 425 22.52 -2.70 -0.35
CA CYS A 425 21.13 -2.23 -0.28
C CYS A 425 20.42 -2.31 -1.64
N PHE A 426 19.34 -3.08 -1.69
CA PHE A 426 18.44 -3.17 -2.82
C PHE A 426 17.16 -2.40 -2.50
N VAL A 427 16.89 -1.32 -3.21
CA VAL A 427 15.71 -0.48 -3.01
C VAL A 427 14.76 -0.69 -4.18
N MET A 428 13.53 -1.08 -3.86
CA MET A 428 12.48 -1.30 -4.84
C MET A 428 11.33 -0.34 -4.56
N ALA A 429 10.89 0.37 -5.59
CA ALA A 429 9.68 1.18 -5.55
C ALA A 429 8.78 0.89 -6.75
N ALA A 430 7.56 1.42 -6.72
CA ALA A 430 6.58 1.24 -7.76
C ALA A 430 6.14 2.59 -8.35
N GLN A 431 6.08 2.68 -9.68
CA GLN A 431 5.83 3.91 -10.42
C GLN A 431 4.42 4.47 -10.19
N ARG A 432 3.43 3.61 -9.94
CA ARG A 432 2.02 3.97 -9.71
C ARG A 432 1.62 3.81 -8.25
N ASP A 433 2.60 3.83 -7.36
CA ASP A 433 2.41 3.78 -5.92
C ASP A 433 2.02 5.17 -5.38
N HIS A 434 0.88 5.26 -4.71
CA HIS A 434 0.43 6.49 -4.05
C HIS A 434 0.51 6.38 -2.51
N ILE A 435 0.90 5.21 -2.00
CA ILE A 435 1.11 4.98 -0.58
C ILE A 435 2.56 5.33 -0.25
N ALA A 436 3.49 4.73 -1.01
CA ALA A 436 4.92 5.02 -0.95
C ALA A 436 5.41 5.49 -2.33
N PRO A 437 5.16 6.76 -2.71
CA PRO A 437 5.63 7.30 -3.98
C PRO A 437 7.12 7.00 -4.18
N TRP A 438 7.53 6.59 -5.37
CA TRP A 438 8.91 6.13 -5.57
C TRP A 438 9.97 7.20 -5.24
N LYS A 439 9.62 8.49 -5.38
CA LYS A 439 10.46 9.64 -5.00
C LYS A 439 10.68 9.76 -3.49
N SER A 440 9.80 9.20 -2.66
CA SER A 440 9.98 9.13 -1.20
C SER A 440 10.80 7.89 -0.79
N CYS A 441 10.93 6.89 -1.66
CA CYS A 441 11.75 5.69 -1.44
C CYS A 441 13.20 5.86 -1.95
N PHE A 442 13.39 6.61 -3.06
CA PHE A 442 14.68 6.86 -3.70
C PHE A 442 15.79 7.38 -2.74
N PRO A 443 15.49 8.21 -1.72
CA PRO A 443 16.48 8.67 -0.75
C PRO A 443 17.23 7.55 -0.02
N PHE A 444 16.63 6.38 0.23
CA PHE A 444 17.35 5.23 0.79
C PHE A 444 18.50 4.78 -0.13
N PHE A 445 18.26 4.76 -1.44
CA PHE A 445 19.27 4.43 -2.44
C PHE A 445 20.37 5.51 -2.51
N GLN A 446 20.02 6.78 -2.33
CA GLN A 446 21.03 7.84 -2.28
C GLN A 446 21.90 7.75 -1.02
N ALA A 447 21.29 7.49 0.13
CA ALA A 447 21.96 7.46 1.43
C ALA A 447 22.90 6.26 1.62
N ALA A 448 22.58 5.10 1.04
CA ALA A 448 23.43 3.91 1.15
C ALA A 448 24.83 4.13 0.55
N LYS A 449 25.87 3.63 1.24
CA LYS A 449 27.29 3.65 0.81
C LYS A 449 27.78 2.29 0.32
N GLY A 450 27.13 1.20 0.74
CA GLY A 450 27.43 -0.15 0.27
C GLY A 450 27.04 -0.36 -1.20
N LYS A 451 27.29 -1.57 -1.72
CA LYS A 451 26.79 -1.99 -3.05
C LYS A 451 25.28 -1.76 -3.07
N LYS A 452 24.80 -0.89 -3.97
CA LYS A 452 23.40 -0.48 -3.98
C LYS A 452 22.75 -0.65 -5.34
N THR A 453 21.44 -0.83 -5.34
CA THR A 453 20.65 -1.00 -6.57
C THR A 453 19.27 -0.42 -6.32
N PHE A 454 18.79 0.38 -7.27
CA PHE A 454 17.42 0.87 -7.28
C PHE A 454 16.68 0.26 -8.46
N ILE A 455 15.44 -0.18 -8.22
CA ILE A 455 14.53 -0.61 -9.28
C ILE A 455 13.18 0.10 -9.15
N LEU A 456 12.53 0.32 -10.29
CA LEU A 456 11.21 0.93 -10.36
C LEU A 456 10.25 0.04 -11.13
N ALA A 457 9.35 -0.67 -10.44
CA ALA A 457 8.32 -1.48 -11.07
C ALA A 457 7.21 -0.61 -11.68
N THR A 458 6.62 -1.02 -12.81
CA THR A 458 5.60 -0.22 -13.53
C THR A 458 4.18 -0.32 -12.96
N ALA A 459 4.00 -1.11 -11.91
CA ALA A 459 2.71 -1.32 -11.24
C ALA A 459 2.50 -0.38 -10.04
N GLY A 460 1.45 -0.62 -9.24
CA GLY A 460 1.18 0.08 -7.98
C GLY A 460 1.71 -0.67 -6.76
N HIS A 461 1.46 -0.15 -5.55
CA HIS A 461 2.05 -0.60 -4.28
C HIS A 461 2.22 -2.13 -4.14
N ILE A 462 1.11 -2.88 -4.11
CA ILE A 462 1.16 -4.35 -3.92
C ILE A 462 1.60 -5.05 -5.22
N ALA A 463 1.03 -4.70 -6.36
CA ALA A 463 1.29 -5.38 -7.63
C ALA A 463 2.72 -5.17 -8.15
N GLY A 464 3.40 -4.12 -7.71
CA GLY A 464 4.81 -3.89 -7.98
C GLY A 464 5.68 -4.82 -7.16
N VAL A 465 5.43 -4.90 -5.84
CA VAL A 465 6.19 -5.76 -4.92
C VAL A 465 5.92 -7.24 -5.21
N ILE A 466 4.65 -7.62 -5.30
CA ILE A 466 4.19 -8.99 -5.55
C ILE A 466 3.91 -9.20 -7.04
N ASN A 467 4.98 -9.29 -7.82
CA ASN A 467 4.93 -9.58 -9.24
C ASN A 467 5.60 -10.93 -9.55
N SER A 468 4.86 -12.02 -9.47
CA SER A 468 5.39 -13.36 -9.74
C SER A 468 5.86 -13.52 -11.19
N PRO A 469 7.04 -14.13 -11.44
CA PRO A 469 7.56 -14.35 -12.80
C PRO A 469 6.69 -15.30 -13.62
N VAL A 470 5.85 -16.14 -12.99
CA VAL A 470 5.02 -17.16 -13.65
C VAL A 470 4.11 -16.57 -14.72
N LYS A 471 3.51 -15.40 -14.47
CA LYS A 471 2.58 -14.76 -15.41
C LYS A 471 3.25 -13.76 -16.35
N ASN A 472 4.55 -13.50 -16.17
CA ASN A 472 5.35 -12.53 -16.94
C ASN A 472 4.64 -11.20 -17.22
N LYS A 473 4.02 -10.61 -16.18
CA LYS A 473 3.29 -9.34 -16.27
C LYS A 473 4.17 -8.16 -15.88
N TYR A 474 3.76 -6.99 -16.33
CA TYR A 474 4.41 -5.71 -16.03
C TYR A 474 5.86 -5.67 -16.51
N SER A 475 6.58 -4.67 -16.04
CA SER A 475 7.99 -4.42 -16.31
C SER A 475 8.59 -3.70 -15.11
N TYR A 476 9.91 -3.58 -15.10
CA TYR A 476 10.63 -2.75 -14.15
C TYR A 476 11.76 -2.02 -14.86
N PHE A 477 12.12 -0.86 -14.32
CA PHE A 477 13.29 -0.11 -14.76
C PHE A 477 14.44 -0.36 -13.81
N HIS A 478 15.65 -0.50 -14.33
CA HIS A 478 16.87 -0.48 -13.55
C HIS A 478 18.00 0.21 -14.30
N LEU A 479 19.07 0.54 -13.58
CA LEU A 479 20.28 1.12 -14.16
C LEU A 479 21.47 0.27 -13.76
N GLU A 480 22.21 -0.25 -14.74
CA GLU A 480 23.37 -1.12 -14.48
C GLU A 480 24.54 -0.37 -13.86
N ARG A 481 24.78 0.88 -14.28
CA ARG A 481 25.90 1.71 -13.83
C ARG A 481 25.46 3.16 -13.65
N TYR A 482 25.71 3.72 -12.48
CA TYR A 482 25.52 5.13 -12.16
C TYR A 482 26.79 5.69 -11.52
N LYS A 483 26.91 7.02 -11.52
CA LYS A 483 27.83 7.73 -10.64
C LYS A 483 27.16 7.96 -9.29
N ASP A 484 27.94 7.98 -8.22
CA ASP A 484 27.44 8.40 -6.92
C ASP A 484 26.88 9.83 -6.99
N GLY A 485 25.79 10.06 -6.26
CA GLY A 485 25.06 11.33 -6.29
C GLY A 485 24.12 11.51 -7.50
N ILE A 486 23.80 10.44 -8.25
CA ILE A 486 22.78 10.50 -9.30
C ILE A 486 21.45 11.03 -8.76
N THR A 487 20.85 11.97 -9.49
CA THR A 487 19.53 12.52 -9.18
C THR A 487 18.43 11.55 -9.62
N GLU A 488 17.26 11.69 -9.03
CA GLU A 488 16.09 10.88 -9.39
C GLU A 488 15.65 11.11 -10.85
N GLU A 489 15.73 12.35 -11.34
CA GLU A 489 15.45 12.69 -12.74
C GLU A 489 16.46 12.03 -13.70
N ASP A 490 17.75 12.13 -13.40
CA ASP A 490 18.80 11.51 -14.22
C ASP A 490 18.69 9.98 -14.21
N TRP A 491 18.34 9.41 -13.05
CA TRP A 491 18.11 7.98 -12.93
C TRP A 491 16.94 7.56 -13.81
N ALA A 492 15.80 8.25 -13.71
CA ALA A 492 14.59 7.93 -14.47
C ALA A 492 14.78 8.07 -15.99
N GLN A 493 15.58 9.03 -16.45
CA GLN A 493 15.87 9.22 -17.87
C GLN A 493 16.79 8.13 -18.45
N LYS A 494 17.71 7.60 -17.64
CA LYS A 494 18.73 6.64 -18.10
C LYS A 494 18.35 5.18 -17.83
N ALA A 495 17.39 4.93 -16.96
CA ALA A 495 16.99 3.58 -16.58
C ALA A 495 16.41 2.81 -17.77
N ILE A 496 16.75 1.53 -17.84
CA ILE A 496 16.37 0.63 -18.93
C ILE A 496 15.17 -0.19 -18.48
N GLU A 497 14.14 -0.26 -19.32
CA GLU A 497 12.97 -1.10 -19.08
C GLU A 497 13.28 -2.56 -19.36
N VAL A 498 13.00 -3.43 -18.39
CA VAL A 498 13.04 -4.88 -18.53
C VAL A 498 11.63 -5.44 -18.33
N LYS A 499 11.18 -6.25 -19.28
CA LYS A 499 9.84 -6.88 -19.23
C LYS A 499 9.81 -7.99 -18.20
N GLY A 500 8.68 -8.10 -17.50
CA GLY A 500 8.40 -9.17 -16.55
C GLY A 500 8.67 -8.78 -15.10
N SER A 501 8.87 -9.82 -14.28
CA SER A 501 9.12 -9.69 -12.85
C SER A 501 10.55 -9.25 -12.56
N TRP A 502 10.73 -8.42 -11.53
CA TRP A 502 12.04 -8.05 -11.00
C TRP A 502 12.60 -9.09 -10.03
N TRP A 503 11.81 -10.07 -9.57
CA TRP A 503 12.26 -11.06 -8.60
C TRP A 503 13.51 -11.83 -9.08
N PRO A 504 13.60 -12.31 -10.34
CA PRO A 504 14.80 -12.97 -10.83
C PRO A 504 16.05 -12.08 -10.79
N PHE A 505 15.90 -10.79 -11.10
CA PHE A 505 16.99 -9.83 -11.02
C PHE A 505 17.46 -9.60 -9.57
N TRP A 506 16.52 -9.47 -8.63
CA TRP A 506 16.84 -9.41 -7.21
C TRP A 506 17.53 -10.69 -6.70
N HIS A 507 17.08 -11.86 -7.14
CA HIS A 507 17.70 -13.12 -6.79
C HIS A 507 19.17 -13.19 -7.23
N THR A 508 19.45 -12.85 -8.50
CA THR A 508 20.84 -12.76 -8.97
C THR A 508 21.65 -11.78 -8.11
N TRP A 509 21.06 -10.64 -7.76
CA TRP A 509 21.75 -9.63 -6.95
C TRP A 509 22.15 -10.13 -5.54
N ILE A 510 21.28 -10.87 -4.84
CA ILE A 510 21.61 -11.44 -3.52
C ILE A 510 22.62 -12.60 -3.64
N VAL A 511 22.50 -13.44 -4.68
CA VAL A 511 23.44 -14.55 -4.90
C VAL A 511 24.83 -14.03 -5.24
N ASP A 512 24.94 -12.92 -5.97
CA ASP A 512 26.22 -12.24 -6.25
C ASP A 512 26.90 -11.71 -4.98
N ILE A 513 26.14 -11.43 -3.92
CA ILE A 513 26.69 -11.03 -2.61
C ILE A 513 27.20 -12.28 -1.88
N GLN A 514 26.40 -13.34 -1.85
CA GLN A 514 26.76 -14.58 -1.19
C GLN A 514 26.15 -15.80 -1.91
N SER A 515 26.99 -16.52 -2.65
CA SER A 515 26.59 -17.68 -3.47
C SER A 515 26.89 -19.04 -2.84
N LYS A 516 27.57 -19.06 -1.68
CA LYS A 516 27.94 -20.31 -1.01
C LYS A 516 26.69 -21.07 -0.58
N GLN A 517 26.69 -22.37 -0.86
CA GLN A 517 25.59 -23.27 -0.54
C GLN A 517 25.98 -24.30 0.53
N THR A 518 24.98 -24.78 1.26
CA THR A 518 25.05 -25.78 2.34
C THR A 518 23.90 -26.77 2.19
N ASP A 519 23.93 -27.87 2.93
CA ASP A 519 22.77 -28.77 3.03
C ASP A 519 21.61 -28.04 3.71
N ALA A 520 20.40 -28.34 3.26
CA ALA A 520 19.19 -27.71 3.77
C ALA A 520 19.04 -27.99 5.30
N PRO A 521 18.82 -26.95 6.11
CA PRO A 521 18.64 -27.13 7.55
C PRO A 521 17.28 -27.81 7.82
N PRO A 522 17.15 -28.53 8.97
CA PRO A 522 15.85 -28.97 9.43
C PRO A 522 14.94 -27.77 9.77
N LEU A 523 13.65 -28.04 10.00
CA LEU A 523 12.75 -27.06 10.59
C LEU A 523 13.04 -26.91 12.08
N GLY A 524 13.48 -25.73 12.49
CA GLY A 524 13.91 -25.43 13.85
C GLY A 524 15.18 -26.16 14.26
N ASN A 525 15.50 -26.08 15.54
CA ASN A 525 16.56 -26.85 16.18
C ASN A 525 16.23 -27.09 17.67
N GLN A 526 17.18 -27.57 18.47
CA GLN A 526 16.95 -27.84 19.89
C GLN A 526 16.54 -26.58 20.70
N LYS A 527 17.09 -25.42 20.34
CA LYS A 527 16.83 -24.14 21.02
C LYS A 527 15.57 -23.45 20.51
N TYR A 528 15.26 -23.64 19.23
CA TYR A 528 14.10 -23.11 18.52
C TYR A 528 13.30 -24.26 17.92
N PRO A 529 12.60 -25.06 18.76
CA PRO A 529 11.87 -26.22 18.27
C PRO A 529 10.73 -25.77 17.36
N ALA A 530 10.46 -26.53 16.31
CA ALA A 530 9.27 -26.33 15.50
C ALA A 530 8.02 -26.75 16.29
N THR A 531 7.05 -25.84 16.42
CA THR A 531 5.92 -26.01 17.36
C THR A 531 4.57 -26.16 16.67
N GLN A 532 4.33 -25.41 15.60
CA GLN A 532 3.03 -25.33 14.93
C GLN A 532 3.24 -25.18 13.42
N ASN A 533 2.37 -25.77 12.61
CA ASN A 533 2.41 -25.55 11.16
C ASN A 533 2.07 -24.10 10.78
N ALA A 534 2.69 -23.62 9.71
CA ALA A 534 2.25 -22.42 9.00
C ALA A 534 0.76 -22.55 8.62
N PRO A 535 -0.03 -21.45 8.63
CA PRO A 535 0.42 -20.05 8.66
C PRO A 535 0.58 -19.46 10.08
N GLY A 536 0.54 -20.28 11.14
CA GLY A 536 0.62 -19.84 12.54
C GLY A 536 -0.74 -19.43 13.13
N THR A 537 -0.76 -18.96 14.39
CA THR A 537 -2.01 -18.47 15.02
C THR A 537 -2.18 -16.96 14.96
N TYR A 538 -1.10 -16.18 14.92
CA TYR A 538 -1.20 -14.72 15.01
C TYR A 538 -1.81 -14.11 13.75
N VAL A 539 -1.60 -14.71 12.59
CA VAL A 539 -2.24 -14.27 11.35
C VAL A 539 -3.76 -14.50 11.33
N LEU A 540 -4.25 -15.43 12.16
CA LEU A 540 -5.66 -15.76 12.27
C LEU A 540 -6.40 -14.83 13.25
N SER A 541 -5.70 -14.02 14.04
CA SER A 541 -6.36 -13.10 14.96
C SER A 541 -6.95 -11.87 14.23
N GLY A 542 -8.15 -11.45 14.64
CA GLY A 542 -8.83 -10.24 14.14
C GLY A 542 -10.36 -10.30 14.23
N LYS A 543 -11.01 -9.12 14.25
CA LYS A 543 -12.48 -8.96 14.37
C LYS A 543 -13.27 -9.79 13.32
N ASN A 544 -12.69 -9.99 12.14
CA ASN A 544 -13.32 -10.72 11.03
C ASN A 544 -13.40 -12.24 11.25
N GLN A 545 -12.49 -12.85 12.02
CA GLN A 545 -12.50 -14.30 12.25
C GLN A 545 -13.33 -14.70 13.48
N GLN A 546 -13.53 -13.77 14.43
CA GLN A 546 -14.39 -13.99 15.59
C GLN A 546 -15.89 -14.04 15.23
N LYS A 547 -16.32 -13.35 14.16
CA LYS A 547 -17.72 -13.42 13.67
C LYS A 547 -18.03 -14.74 12.95
N THR A 548 -17.10 -15.27 12.15
CA THR A 548 -17.28 -16.58 11.49
C THR A 548 -17.39 -17.71 12.50
N ALA A 549 -16.61 -17.67 13.59
CA ALA A 549 -16.71 -18.65 14.68
C ALA A 549 -18.00 -18.55 15.53
N LYS A 550 -18.79 -17.48 15.39
CA LYS A 550 -20.13 -17.35 15.99
C LYS A 550 -21.26 -17.67 15.01
N ALA A 551 -20.95 -17.86 13.72
CA ALA A 551 -21.90 -18.16 12.66
C ALA A 551 -21.83 -19.63 12.18
N THR A 552 -20.89 -20.39 12.71
CA THR A 552 -20.83 -21.87 12.73
C THR A 552 -21.13 -22.36 14.12
#